data_AF-A0A3B9YSE3-F1
#
_entry.id   AF-A0A3B9YSE3-F1
#
_cell.length_a   1.000
_cell.length_b   1.000
_cell.length_c   1.000
_cell.angle_alpha   90.00
_cell.angle_beta   90.00
_cell.angle_gamma   90.00
#
_symmetry.space_group_name_H-M   'P 1'
#
loop_
_entity.id
_entity.type
_entity.pdbx_description
1 polymer ?
#
loop_
_entity_poly.entity_id
_entity_poly.type
_entity_poly.pdbx_seq_one_letter_code
_entity_poly.pdbx_strand_id
1 'polypeptide(L)'
;IKLDKTGGLTAAIALAQAAKARGFRVMVGCMVATSLSMAQASPLMPMADWVDLDGPLLLAKDRVPGLRYADGLIHPPTPEVWG
;
A
#
# COMPACT_ATOMS: atom_id res chain seq x y z
N ILE A 1 -1.26 9.02 -1.03
CA ILE A 1 -1.49 8.33 -2.32
C ILE A 1 -2.26 7.06 -2.01
N LYS A 2 -3.42 6.85 -2.63
CA LYS A 2 -4.24 5.63 -2.50
C LYS A 2 -4.50 5.09 -3.90
N LEU A 3 -4.36 3.79 -4.12
CA LEU A 3 -4.50 3.19 -5.46
C LEU A 3 -5.90 3.40 -6.04
N ASP A 4 -6.94 3.34 -5.21
CA ASP A 4 -8.33 3.58 -5.61
C ASP A 4 -8.56 5.00 -6.16
N LYS A 5 -7.77 5.98 -5.69
CA LYS A 5 -7.86 7.38 -6.15
C LYS A 5 -7.04 7.66 -7.39
N THR A 6 -5.96 6.89 -7.59
CA THR A 6 -5.08 7.05 -8.76
C THR A 6 -5.49 6.15 -9.91
N GLY A 7 -6.39 5.19 -9.70
CA GLY A 7 -6.74 4.18 -10.70
C GLY A 7 -5.64 3.14 -10.90
N GLY A 8 -4.87 2.83 -9.85
CA GLY A 8 -3.83 1.79 -9.86
C GLY A 8 -2.40 2.28 -9.70
N LEU A 9 -1.46 1.32 -9.77
CA LEU A 9 -0.05 1.50 -9.41
C LEU A 9 0.71 2.45 -10.34
N THR A 10 0.49 2.36 -11.65
CA THR A 10 1.22 3.17 -12.64
C THR A 10 1.04 4.67 -12.38
N ALA A 11 -0.21 5.12 -12.21
CA ALA A 11 -0.51 6.52 -11.90
C ALA A 11 -0.07 6.91 -10.47
N ALA A 12 -0.07 5.96 -9.52
CA ALA A 12 0.40 6.20 -8.17
C ALA A 12 1.90 6.49 -8.11
N ILE A 13 2.72 5.76 -8.88
CA ILE A 13 4.17 5.98 -8.98
C ILE A 13 4.45 7.36 -9.58
N ALA A 14 3.79 7.69 -10.70
CA ALA A 14 3.91 9.01 -11.33
C ALA A 14 3.52 10.15 -10.36
N LEU A 15 2.44 9.97 -9.59
CA LEU A 15 2.02 10.94 -8.58
C LEU A 15 3.04 11.08 -7.43
N ALA A 16 3.61 9.96 -6.96
CA ALA A 16 4.61 9.98 -5.89
C ALA A 16 5.87 10.75 -6.32
N GLN A 17 6.36 10.50 -7.53
CA GLN A 17 7.49 11.22 -8.12
C GLN A 17 7.19 12.72 -8.27
N ALA A 18 6.02 13.06 -8.80
CA ALA A 18 5.59 14.44 -8.99
C ALA A 18 5.41 15.21 -7.66
N ALA A 19 4.94 14.52 -6.61
CA ALA A 19 4.80 15.08 -5.27
C ALA A 19 6.18 15.36 -4.64
N LYS A 20 7.10 14.39 -4.70
CA LYS A 20 8.48 14.56 -4.22
C LYS A 20 9.23 15.69 -4.93
N ALA A 21 9.09 15.78 -6.26
CA ALA A 21 9.69 16.87 -7.05
C ALA A 21 9.18 18.27 -6.63
N ARG A 22 8.01 18.35 -6.00
CA ARG A 22 7.41 19.59 -5.48
C ARG A 22 7.67 19.82 -3.99
N GLY A 23 8.48 18.98 -3.35
CA GLY A 23 8.80 19.09 -1.93
C GLY A 23 7.66 18.63 -1.00
N PHE A 24 6.65 17.93 -1.51
CA PHE A 24 5.66 17.29 -0.65
C PHE A 24 6.24 16.05 0.00
N ARG A 25 5.88 15.85 1.27
CA ARG A 25 6.01 14.54 1.92
C ARG A 25 4.89 13.62 1.45
N VAL A 26 5.17 12.33 1.32
CA VAL A 26 4.28 11.33 0.74
C VAL A 26 3.79 10.39 1.83
N MET A 27 2.47 10.34 2.02
CA MET A 27 1.81 9.26 2.75
C MET A 27 1.22 8.28 1.74
N VAL A 28 1.43 6.98 1.89
CA VAL A 28 0.73 5.92 1.11
C VAL A 28 -0.37 5.35 1.99
N GLY A 29 -1.60 5.34 1.49
CA GLY A 29 -2.78 4.92 2.24
C GLY A 29 -3.65 3.94 1.46
N CYS A 30 -4.68 3.40 2.13
CA CYS A 30 -5.65 2.49 1.51
C CYS A 30 -7.11 2.85 1.78
N MET A 31 -8.03 2.18 1.10
CA MET A 31 -9.41 2.00 1.59
C MET A 31 -9.48 0.77 2.49
N VAL A 32 -10.61 0.54 3.16
CA VAL A 32 -10.86 -0.73 3.86
C VAL A 32 -11.00 -1.85 2.81
N ALA A 33 -9.97 -2.69 2.70
CA ALA A 33 -9.86 -3.72 1.66
C ALA A 33 -8.93 -4.86 2.09
N THR A 34 -8.96 -5.96 1.34
CA THR A 34 -8.17 -7.18 1.64
C THR A 34 -6.67 -6.99 1.40
N SER A 35 -5.85 -7.93 1.90
CA SER A 35 -4.38 -7.94 1.74
C SER A 35 -3.90 -7.80 0.30
N LEU A 36 -4.67 -8.29 -0.68
CA LEU A 36 -4.34 -8.14 -2.11
C LEU A 36 -4.21 -6.65 -2.52
N SER A 37 -5.10 -5.79 -2.03
CA SER A 37 -5.06 -4.35 -2.35
C SER A 37 -3.87 -3.66 -1.68
N MET A 38 -3.57 -4.03 -0.43
CA MET A 38 -2.42 -3.50 0.29
C MET A 38 -1.10 -3.92 -0.37
N ALA A 39 -1.00 -5.19 -0.80
CA ALA A 39 0.21 -5.75 -1.39
C ALA A 39 0.62 -5.01 -2.67
N GLN A 40 -0.36 -4.60 -3.49
CA GLN A 40 -0.16 -3.80 -4.70
C GLN A 40 0.47 -2.43 -4.43
N ALA A 41 0.34 -1.88 -3.22
CA ALA A 41 0.94 -0.61 -2.83
C ALA A 41 2.41 -0.73 -2.38
N SER A 42 2.93 -1.95 -2.18
CA SER A 42 4.31 -2.19 -1.71
C SER A 42 5.40 -1.47 -2.52
N PRO A 43 5.32 -1.38 -3.87
CA PRO A 43 6.31 -0.64 -4.66
C PRO A 43 6.37 0.87 -4.35
N LEU A 44 5.35 1.43 -3.69
CA LEU A 44 5.34 2.83 -3.26
C LEU A 44 6.03 3.05 -1.91
N MET A 45 6.26 1.99 -1.11
CA MET A 45 6.82 2.11 0.24
C MET A 45 8.16 2.85 0.29
N PRO A 46 9.14 2.61 -0.62
CA PRO A 46 10.40 3.34 -0.62
C PRO A 46 10.25 4.85 -0.90
N MET A 47 9.10 5.28 -1.42
CA MET A 47 8.79 6.68 -1.71
C MET A 47 7.97 7.35 -0.60
N ALA A 48 7.51 6.59 0.41
CA ALA A 48 6.62 7.07 1.45
C ALA A 48 7.37 7.52 2.70
N ASP A 49 6.94 8.63 3.27
CA ASP A 49 7.29 9.09 4.61
C ASP A 49 6.37 8.45 5.67
N TRP A 50 5.13 8.12 5.30
CA TRP A 50 4.15 7.42 6.15
C TRP A 50 3.36 6.37 5.38
N VAL A 51 2.97 5.31 6.08
CA VAL A 51 2.22 4.19 5.53
C VAL A 51 0.96 3.94 6.37
N ASP A 52 -0.18 3.87 5.68
CA ASP A 52 -1.53 3.62 6.19
C ASP A 52 -2.17 2.51 5.34
N LEU A 53 -1.68 1.28 5.52
CA LEU A 53 -2.11 0.10 4.78
C LEU A 53 -2.68 -0.93 5.75
N ASP A 54 -3.59 -0.50 6.62
CA ASP A 54 -4.18 -1.29 7.71
C ASP A 54 -5.54 -1.91 7.35
N GLY A 55 -6.04 -1.68 6.12
CA GLY A 55 -7.34 -2.15 5.65
C GLY A 55 -7.69 -3.60 6.05
N PRO A 56 -6.78 -4.58 5.90
CA PRO A 56 -7.02 -5.97 6.29
C PRO A 56 -7.24 -6.18 7.79
N LEU A 57 -6.59 -5.38 8.64
CA LEU A 57 -6.73 -5.44 10.10
C LEU A 57 -8.12 -4.99 10.57
N LEU A 58 -8.85 -4.26 9.71
CA LEU A 58 -10.21 -3.79 9.96
C LEU A 58 -11.28 -4.78 9.47
N LEU A 59 -10.88 -5.86 8.78
CA LEU A 59 -11.81 -6.87 8.26
C LEU A 59 -12.04 -7.99 9.29
N ALA A 60 -13.28 -8.46 9.39
CA ALA A 60 -13.59 -9.68 10.14
C ALA A 60 -12.93 -10.94 9.54
N LYS A 61 -12.65 -10.91 8.23
CA LYS A 61 -11.95 -11.97 7.50
C LYS A 61 -11.20 -11.40 6.30
N ASP A 62 -9.91 -11.70 6.23
CA ASP A 62 -9.05 -11.37 5.08
C ASP A 62 -8.73 -12.63 4.24
N ARG A 63 -7.95 -12.46 3.17
CA ARG A 63 -7.45 -13.53 2.30
C ARG A 63 -6.43 -14.43 3.01
N VAL A 64 -6.33 -15.67 2.52
CA VAL A 64 -5.32 -16.65 2.93
C VAL A 64 -4.68 -17.25 1.67
N PRO A 65 -3.36 -17.09 1.46
CA PRO A 65 -2.45 -16.25 2.24
C PRO A 65 -2.80 -14.76 2.14
N GLY A 66 -2.42 -14.00 3.17
CA GLY A 66 -2.55 -12.55 3.25
C GLY A 66 -1.21 -11.89 3.57
N LEU A 67 -1.18 -10.57 3.63
CA LEU A 67 0.00 -9.84 4.10
C LEU A 67 0.28 -10.14 5.56
N ARG A 68 1.56 -10.20 5.90
CA ARG A 68 2.01 -10.38 7.27
C ARG A 68 2.21 -9.02 7.93
N TYR A 69 1.49 -8.80 9.02
CA TYR A 69 1.67 -7.68 9.93
C TYR A 69 2.31 -8.20 11.21
N ALA A 70 3.40 -7.59 11.66
CA ALA A 70 4.07 -7.95 12.91
C ALA A 70 4.81 -6.74 13.47
N ASP A 71 4.73 -6.51 14.78
CA ASP A 71 5.49 -5.47 15.49
C ASP A 71 5.34 -4.06 14.90
N GLY A 72 4.13 -3.74 14.41
CA GLY A 72 3.85 -2.45 13.76
C GLY A 72 4.41 -2.31 12.34
N LEU A 73 4.96 -3.39 11.78
CA LEU A 73 5.52 -3.44 10.43
C LEU A 73 4.65 -4.25 9.48
N ILE A 74 4.68 -3.86 8.21
CA ILE A 74 4.13 -4.62 7.09
C ILE A 74 5.29 -5.32 6.40
N HIS A 75 5.22 -6.64 6.28
CA HIS A 75 6.23 -7.40 5.56
C HIS A 75 5.97 -7.37 4.06
N PRO A 76 7.02 -7.47 3.23
CA PRO A 76 6.87 -7.59 1.78
C PRO A 76 5.91 -8.74 1.41
N PRO A 77 5.05 -8.56 0.39
CA PRO A 77 4.18 -9.63 -0.09
C PRO A 77 5.01 -10.77 -0.66
N THR A 78 4.45 -11.98 -0.58
CA THR A 78 4.96 -13.15 -1.32
C THR A 78 4.20 -13.28 -2.65
N PRO A 79 4.74 -14.02 -3.63
CA PRO A 79 4.07 -14.23 -4.92
C PRO A 79 2.68 -14.88 -4.82
N GLU A 80 2.43 -15.64 -3.75
CA GLU A 80 1.11 -16.24 -3.49
C GLU A 80 0.07 -15.19 -3.08
N VAL A 81 0.49 -14.01 -2.60
CA VAL A 81 -0.39 -12.87 -2.29
C VAL A 81 -0.47 -11.93 -3.49
N TRP A 82 0.67 -11.40 -3.95
CA TRP A 82 0.79 -10.53 -5.13
C TRP A 82 2.26 -10.21 -5.44
N GLY A 83 2.61 -10.22 -6.73
CA GLY A 83 3.97 -9.98 -7.24
C GLY A 83 4.73 -11.28 -7.50
#